data_AF-A0A0N9V089-F1
#
_entry.id   AF-A0A0N9V089-F1
#
_cell.length_a   1.000
_cell.length_b   1.000
_cell.length_c   1.000
_cell.angle_alpha   90.00
_cell.angle_beta   90.00
_cell.angle_gamma   90.00
#
_symmetry.space_group_name_H-M   'P 1'
#
loop_
_entity.id
_entity.type
_entity.pdbx_description
1 polymer ?
#
loop_
_entity_poly.entity_id
_entity_poly.type
_entity_poly.pdbx_seq_one_letter_code
_entity_poly.pdbx_strand_id
1 'polypeptide(L)'
;MRTGVIAKKMGMTRLFQDDGRHVPVTVLSLEGCQVVSVRDKERDGYVAVQLGAGSAKAKNVAKPQRGAYGKAEVEPKAKLVEFRVADDATLDVGAELSADHFVAGQIVDIQGVTQGKGFAGAMKRWGFGGMRATHGVSISHRAHGSTGNRQDPGRVFKNKKMAGHMGARNRTQQNLEIVRTDVERGLLFVKGSVPGSKGGWLLVRDAVKLPRHPEAPYPAGIKSAANSNEAPADAPVETPVEETVVDTAATDGAQES
;
A
#
# COMPACT_ATOMS: atom_id res chain seq x y z
N MET A 1 5.59 18.08 6.61
CA MET A 1 5.10 16.68 6.62
C MET A 1 4.92 16.29 5.16
N ARG A 2 5.55 15.21 4.70
CA ARG A 2 5.39 14.73 3.32
C ARG A 2 4.28 13.69 3.21
N THR A 3 3.88 13.40 1.98
CA THR A 3 2.83 12.40 1.72
C THR A 3 3.27 10.99 2.15
N GLY A 4 2.30 10.12 2.41
CA GLY A 4 2.55 8.68 2.55
C GLY A 4 2.37 7.95 1.22
N VAL A 5 2.32 6.62 1.27
CA VAL A 5 1.99 5.77 0.13
C VAL A 5 0.90 4.77 0.49
N ILE A 6 0.18 4.30 -0.53
CA ILE A 6 -0.76 3.19 -0.41
C ILE A 6 -0.08 1.92 -0.92
N ALA A 7 0.05 0.93 -0.06
CA ALA A 7 0.71 -0.33 -0.38
C ALA A 7 -0.20 -1.53 -0.11
N LYS A 8 0.01 -2.63 -0.83
CA LYS A 8 -0.74 -3.88 -0.67
C LYS A 8 0.10 -4.91 0.05
N LYS A 9 -0.45 -5.55 1.07
CA LYS A 9 0.25 -6.58 1.83
C LYS A 9 0.43 -7.85 1.00
N MET A 10 1.64 -8.18 0.59
CA MET A 10 1.91 -9.37 -0.21
C MET A 10 2.12 -10.63 0.64
N GLY A 11 2.65 -10.47 1.85
CA GLY A 11 2.92 -11.59 2.74
C GLY A 11 4.05 -11.30 3.71
N MET A 12 4.54 -12.33 4.37
CA MET A 12 5.70 -12.26 5.25
C MET A 12 6.78 -13.18 4.72
N THR A 13 8.03 -12.76 4.88
CA THR A 13 9.22 -13.55 4.60
C THR A 13 10.27 -13.26 5.68
N ARG A 14 11.43 -13.89 5.57
CA ARG A 14 12.59 -13.63 6.42
C ARG A 14 13.74 -13.11 5.57
N LEU A 15 14.48 -12.16 6.12
CA LEU A 15 15.77 -11.72 5.58
C LEU A 15 16.86 -12.06 6.59
N PHE A 16 18.03 -12.44 6.07
CA PHE A 16 19.24 -12.58 6.85
C PHE A 16 20.07 -11.33 6.63
N GLN A 17 20.43 -10.66 7.72
CA GLN A 17 21.35 -9.53 7.67
C GLN A 17 22.79 -10.04 7.58
N ASP A 18 23.73 -9.16 7.23
CA ASP A 18 25.15 -9.50 7.09
C ASP A 18 25.77 -10.02 8.40
N ASP A 19 25.19 -9.66 9.54
CA ASP A 19 25.57 -10.15 10.88
C ASP A 19 24.98 -11.54 11.23
N GLY A 20 24.29 -12.18 10.28
CA GLY A 20 23.66 -13.49 10.45
C GLY A 20 22.33 -13.46 11.22
N ARG A 21 21.83 -12.29 11.65
CA ARG A 21 20.54 -12.21 12.36
C ARG A 21 19.38 -12.47 11.41
N HIS A 22 18.43 -13.26 11.93
CA HIS A 22 17.16 -13.52 11.28
C HIS A 22 16.15 -12.40 11.57
N VAL A 23 15.75 -11.66 10.53
CA VAL A 23 14.77 -10.57 10.63
C VAL A 23 13.47 -10.95 9.91
N PRO A 24 12.35 -11.13 10.65
CA PRO A 24 11.05 -11.34 10.03
C PRO A 24 10.54 -10.03 9.42
N VAL A 25 10.17 -10.07 8.15
CA VAL A 25 9.69 -8.89 7.42
C VAL A 25 8.34 -9.16 6.75
N THR A 26 7.52 -8.13 6.69
CA THR A 26 6.34 -8.08 5.84
C THR A 26 6.70 -7.38 4.52
N VAL A 27 6.35 -8.02 3.40
CA VAL A 27 6.50 -7.45 2.06
C VAL A 27 5.24 -6.67 1.70
N LEU A 28 5.41 -5.39 1.35
CA LEU A 28 4.37 -4.52 0.84
C LEU A 28 4.68 -4.14 -0.60
N SER A 29 3.68 -4.18 -1.48
CA SER A 29 3.81 -3.81 -2.90
C SER A 29 3.12 -2.48 -3.18
N LEU A 30 3.78 -1.61 -3.93
CA LEU A 30 3.21 -0.40 -4.50
C LEU A 30 2.61 -0.74 -5.88
N GLU A 31 1.29 -0.89 -5.92
CA GLU A 31 0.57 -1.13 -7.18
C GLU A 31 0.10 0.22 -7.76
N GLY A 32 0.95 0.91 -8.53
CA GLY A 32 0.57 2.12 -9.28
C GLY A 32 0.04 3.27 -8.41
N CYS A 33 0.78 3.60 -7.34
CA CYS A 33 0.42 4.64 -6.37
C CYS A 33 0.60 6.03 -6.97
N GLN A 34 -0.49 6.63 -7.43
CA GLN A 34 -0.47 7.85 -8.24
C GLN A 34 -1.31 8.97 -7.60
N VAL A 35 -0.92 10.22 -7.80
CA VAL A 35 -1.67 11.39 -7.36
C VAL A 35 -2.91 11.57 -8.25
N VAL A 36 -4.09 11.60 -7.63
CA VAL A 36 -5.38 11.75 -8.31
C VAL A 36 -5.92 13.17 -8.18
N SER A 37 -5.74 13.80 -7.02
CA SER A 37 -6.14 15.19 -6.80
C SER A 37 -5.35 15.83 -5.67
N VAL A 38 -5.30 17.16 -5.66
CA VAL A 38 -4.71 17.97 -4.59
C VAL A 38 -5.82 18.80 -3.95
N ARG A 39 -5.81 18.85 -2.62
CA ARG A 39 -6.67 19.69 -1.79
C ARG A 39 -5.92 20.95 -1.40
N ASP A 40 -6.57 22.08 -1.58
CA ASP A 40 -5.99 23.39 -1.34
C ASP A 40 -6.65 24.05 -0.13
N LYS A 41 -5.89 24.88 0.59
CA LYS A 41 -6.36 25.53 1.82
C LYS A 41 -7.54 26.47 1.58
N GLU A 42 -7.55 27.18 0.44
CA GLU A 42 -8.60 28.16 0.11
C GLU A 42 -9.93 27.49 -0.26
N ARG A 43 -9.87 26.41 -1.05
CA ARG A 43 -11.07 25.69 -1.54
C ARG A 43 -11.60 24.68 -0.53
N ASP A 44 -10.71 23.91 0.09
CA ASP A 44 -11.06 22.73 0.89
C ASP A 44 -10.84 22.95 2.41
N GLY A 45 -10.15 24.03 2.81
CA GLY A 45 -9.86 24.35 4.21
C GLY A 45 -8.65 23.61 4.81
N TYR A 46 -7.96 22.79 4.02
CA TYR A 46 -6.74 22.07 4.42
C TYR A 46 -5.91 21.67 3.20
N VAL A 47 -4.63 21.40 3.40
CA VAL A 47 -3.73 20.90 2.34
C VAL A 47 -3.55 19.39 2.46
N ALA A 48 -3.84 18.69 1.37
CA ALA A 48 -3.68 17.24 1.29
C ALA A 48 -3.46 16.77 -0.16
N VAL A 49 -2.74 15.67 -0.29
CA VAL A 49 -2.58 14.95 -1.55
C VAL A 49 -3.45 13.70 -1.52
N GLN A 50 -4.32 13.55 -2.51
CA GLN A 50 -5.14 12.36 -2.69
C GLN A 50 -4.41 11.37 -3.59
N LEU A 51 -4.05 10.23 -3.02
CA LEU A 51 -3.38 9.14 -3.73
C LEU A 51 -4.36 8.02 -4.06
N GLY A 52 -4.17 7.41 -5.23
CA GLY A 52 -4.87 6.23 -5.66
C GLY A 52 -3.90 5.08 -5.99
N ALA A 53 -4.25 3.86 -5.59
CA ALA A 53 -3.47 2.65 -5.86
C ALA A 53 -4.35 1.48 -6.33
N GLY A 54 -3.73 0.57 -7.07
CA GLY A 54 -4.32 -0.56 -7.77
C GLY A 54 -5.16 -0.12 -8.97
N SER A 55 -5.40 -1.01 -9.92
CA SER A 55 -6.31 -0.76 -11.04
C SER A 55 -7.72 -1.26 -10.73
N ALA A 56 -8.73 -0.50 -11.13
CA ALA A 56 -10.14 -0.88 -11.05
C ALA A 56 -10.77 -0.84 -12.43
N LYS A 57 -11.58 -1.86 -12.76
CA LYS A 57 -12.34 -1.89 -14.02
C LYS A 57 -13.34 -0.73 -14.02
N ALA A 58 -13.40 0.04 -15.11
CA ALA A 58 -14.28 1.20 -15.23
C ALA A 58 -15.77 0.91 -14.89
N LYS A 59 -16.26 -0.29 -15.22
CA LYS A 59 -17.63 -0.72 -14.90
C LYS A 59 -17.93 -0.86 -13.40
N ASN A 60 -16.90 -1.08 -12.58
CA ASN A 60 -17.03 -1.21 -11.13
C ASN A 60 -16.91 0.15 -10.41
N VAL A 61 -16.66 1.23 -11.15
CA VAL A 61 -16.44 2.57 -10.62
C VAL A 61 -17.66 3.45 -10.89
N ALA A 62 -18.13 4.13 -9.85
CA ALA A 62 -19.29 5.01 -9.94
C ALA A 62 -19.06 6.13 -10.96
N LYS A 63 -20.11 6.57 -11.66
CA LYS A 63 -20.04 7.65 -12.66
C LYS A 63 -19.33 8.92 -12.18
N PRO A 64 -19.61 9.49 -10.98
CA PRO A 64 -18.91 10.70 -10.53
C PRO A 64 -17.40 10.49 -10.32
N GLN A 65 -17.01 9.33 -9.79
CA GLN A 65 -15.60 8.99 -9.62
C GLN A 65 -14.89 8.86 -10.96
N ARG A 66 -15.53 8.23 -11.97
CA ARG A 66 -15.00 8.18 -13.33
C ARG A 66 -14.78 9.56 -13.94
N GLY A 67 -15.72 10.49 -13.71
CA GLY A 67 -15.56 11.88 -14.15
C GLY A 67 -14.37 12.57 -13.49
N ALA A 68 -14.12 12.32 -12.20
CA ALA A 68 -12.95 12.85 -11.50
C ALA A 68 -11.63 12.27 -12.05
N TYR A 69 -11.57 10.95 -12.27
CA TYR A 69 -10.41 10.29 -12.88
C TYR A 69 -10.12 10.79 -14.30
N GLY A 70 -11.17 11.01 -15.10
CA GLY A 70 -11.03 11.57 -16.46
C GLY A 70 -10.48 13.00 -16.46
N LYS A 71 -10.89 13.86 -15.52
CA LYS A 71 -10.33 15.21 -15.36
C LYS A 71 -8.87 15.22 -14.92
N ALA A 72 -8.47 14.21 -14.15
CA ALA A 72 -7.10 14.03 -13.68
C ALA A 72 -6.22 13.28 -14.70
N GLU A 73 -6.79 12.79 -15.80
CA GLU A 73 -6.11 11.94 -16.80
C GLU A 73 -5.45 10.68 -16.18
N VAL A 74 -6.06 10.15 -15.12
CA VAL A 74 -5.56 8.98 -14.36
C VAL A 74 -6.49 7.79 -14.53
N GLU A 75 -5.93 6.59 -14.65
CA GLU A 75 -6.72 5.36 -14.68
C GLU A 75 -7.53 5.15 -13.39
N PRO A 76 -8.74 4.56 -13.44
CA PRO A 76 -9.53 4.33 -12.24
C PRO A 76 -8.79 3.44 -11.23
N LYS A 77 -8.66 3.94 -10.00
CA LYS A 77 -7.90 3.27 -8.94
C LYS A 77 -8.76 2.41 -8.01
N ALA A 78 -8.21 1.32 -7.49
CA ALA A 78 -8.91 0.40 -6.59
C ALA A 78 -9.06 0.95 -5.16
N LYS A 79 -8.09 1.72 -4.69
CA LYS A 79 -8.09 2.34 -3.38
C LYS A 79 -7.69 3.80 -3.50
N LEU A 80 -8.48 4.69 -2.91
CA LEU A 80 -8.25 6.14 -2.88
C LEU A 80 -8.17 6.60 -1.41
N VAL A 81 -7.11 7.34 -1.06
CA VAL A 81 -6.89 7.87 0.30
C VAL A 81 -6.19 9.22 0.24
N GLU A 82 -6.53 10.11 1.17
CA GLU A 82 -5.90 11.42 1.32
C GLU A 82 -4.83 11.40 2.41
N PHE A 83 -3.71 12.06 2.14
CA PHE A 83 -2.65 12.31 3.10
C PHE A 83 -2.53 13.81 3.32
N ARG A 84 -2.58 14.24 4.59
CA ARG A 84 -2.29 15.62 4.94
C ARG A 84 -0.80 15.87 4.76
N VAL A 85 -0.49 16.96 4.07
CA VAL A 85 0.89 17.36 3.77
C VAL A 85 1.10 18.81 4.17
N ALA A 86 2.37 19.23 4.24
CA ALA A 86 2.69 20.65 4.35
C ALA A 86 2.48 21.36 3.00
N ASP A 87 2.34 22.68 3.04
CA ASP A 87 2.01 23.50 1.87
C ASP A 87 3.09 23.41 0.76
N ASP A 88 4.34 23.11 1.14
CA ASP A 88 5.51 22.91 0.27
C ASP A 88 5.72 21.45 -0.17
N ALA A 89 4.87 20.52 0.29
CA ALA A 89 4.95 19.09 -0.02
C ALA A 89 3.78 18.59 -0.87
N THR A 90 3.15 19.50 -1.62
CA THR A 90 2.16 19.15 -2.65
C THR A 90 2.86 18.49 -3.84
N LEU A 91 2.11 17.67 -4.57
CA LEU A 91 2.59 16.93 -5.72
C LEU A 91 1.64 17.16 -6.90
N ASP A 92 2.17 17.18 -8.10
CA ASP A 92 1.36 17.35 -9.31
C ASP A 92 0.43 16.15 -9.53
N VAL A 93 -0.76 16.43 -10.06
CA VAL A 93 -1.72 15.39 -10.43
C VAL A 93 -1.12 14.53 -11.54
N GLY A 94 -1.26 13.20 -11.40
CA GLY A 94 -0.68 12.24 -12.32
C GLY A 94 0.72 11.73 -11.93
N ALA A 95 1.42 12.37 -10.99
CA ALA A 95 2.71 11.89 -10.51
C ALA A 95 2.59 10.50 -9.83
N GLU A 96 3.47 9.56 -10.18
CA GLU A 96 3.52 8.22 -9.58
C GLU A 96 4.65 8.11 -8.55
N LEU A 97 4.34 7.60 -7.36
CA LEU A 97 5.30 7.41 -6.28
C LEU A 97 6.00 6.05 -6.42
N SER A 98 7.32 6.07 -6.25
CA SER A 98 8.19 4.89 -6.27
C SER A 98 8.47 4.36 -4.86
N ALA A 99 9.07 3.16 -4.77
CA ALA A 99 9.50 2.60 -3.48
C ALA A 99 10.65 3.41 -2.84
N ASP A 100 11.43 4.16 -3.63
CA ASP A 100 12.48 5.07 -3.15
C ASP A 100 11.94 6.25 -2.35
N HIS A 101 10.61 6.44 -2.31
CA HIS A 101 10.00 7.36 -1.37
C HIS A 101 10.43 7.05 0.08
N PHE A 102 10.81 5.80 0.40
CA PHE A 102 11.40 5.44 1.69
C PHE A 102 12.81 4.90 1.54
N VAL A 103 13.61 5.07 2.60
CA VAL A 103 15.00 4.59 2.66
C VAL A 103 15.11 3.45 3.68
N ALA A 104 16.06 2.54 3.48
CA ALA A 104 16.38 1.51 4.47
C ALA A 104 16.82 2.16 5.80
N GLY A 105 16.44 1.55 6.93
CA GLY A 105 16.64 2.10 8.28
C GLY A 105 15.59 3.13 8.71
N GLN A 106 14.75 3.63 7.79
CA GLN A 106 13.71 4.59 8.12
C GLN A 106 12.61 3.97 8.99
N ILE A 107 12.13 4.73 9.98
CA ILE A 107 11.00 4.36 10.82
C ILE A 107 9.69 4.93 10.26
N VAL A 108 8.67 4.09 10.16
CA VAL A 108 7.36 4.39 9.57
C VAL A 108 6.21 3.93 10.46
N ASP A 109 5.05 4.56 10.25
CA ASP A 109 3.77 4.14 10.79
C ASP A 109 2.93 3.48 9.70
N ILE A 110 2.33 2.33 10.01
CA ILE A 110 1.49 1.58 9.06
C ILE A 110 0.07 1.48 9.58
N GLN A 111 -0.87 2.00 8.81
CA GLN A 111 -2.30 1.95 9.11
C GLN A 111 -3.02 0.98 8.18
N GLY A 112 -3.94 0.20 8.74
CA GLY A 112 -4.72 -0.76 7.97
C GLY A 112 -5.92 -1.29 8.73
N VAL A 113 -6.79 -1.99 7.99
CA VAL A 113 -7.92 -2.71 8.56
C VAL A 113 -7.43 -4.02 9.16
N THR A 114 -7.61 -4.22 10.46
CA THR A 114 -7.25 -5.48 11.13
C THR A 114 -8.12 -6.64 10.66
N GLN A 115 -7.60 -7.85 10.66
CA GLN A 115 -8.37 -9.05 10.34
C GLN A 115 -9.63 -9.18 11.21
N GLY A 116 -10.78 -9.39 10.58
CA GLY A 116 -12.06 -9.64 11.24
C GLY A 116 -12.06 -11.00 11.93
N LYS A 117 -12.60 -11.05 13.16
CA LYS A 117 -12.76 -12.27 13.96
C LYS A 117 -14.24 -12.55 14.27
N GLY A 118 -15.16 -11.84 13.64
CA GLY A 118 -16.61 -11.96 13.85
C GLY A 118 -17.04 -11.57 15.26
N PHE A 119 -18.11 -12.19 15.75
CA PHE A 119 -18.55 -12.05 17.13
C PHE A 119 -17.63 -12.83 18.07
N ALA A 120 -16.83 -12.13 18.87
CA ALA A 120 -15.88 -12.73 19.80
C ALA A 120 -16.39 -12.65 21.24
N GLY A 121 -16.30 -13.77 21.96
CA GLY A 121 -16.57 -13.83 23.40
C GLY A 121 -15.57 -13.02 24.24
N ALA A 122 -15.92 -12.75 25.51
CA ALA A 122 -15.14 -11.88 26.40
C ALA A 122 -13.68 -12.31 26.57
N MET A 123 -13.41 -13.61 26.67
CA MET A 123 -12.04 -14.14 26.78
C MET A 123 -11.19 -13.81 25.55
N LYS A 124 -11.68 -14.06 24.33
CA LYS A 124 -10.93 -13.79 23.08
C LYS A 124 -10.81 -12.30 22.80
N ARG A 125 -11.84 -11.51 23.12
CA ARG A 125 -11.90 -10.08 22.81
C ARG A 125 -11.09 -9.22 23.78
N TRP A 126 -11.05 -9.59 25.06
CA TRP A 126 -10.48 -8.77 26.14
C TRP A 126 -9.45 -9.48 27.00
N GLY A 127 -9.19 -10.78 26.79
CA GLY A 127 -8.22 -11.54 27.59
C GLY A 127 -8.71 -11.91 28.99
N PHE A 128 -10.02 -12.03 29.22
CA PHE A 128 -10.56 -12.45 30.52
C PHE A 128 -10.15 -13.89 30.87
N GLY A 129 -9.85 -14.15 32.15
CA GLY A 129 -9.31 -15.43 32.63
C GLY A 129 -10.29 -16.61 32.66
N GLY A 130 -11.61 -16.37 32.58
CA GLY A 130 -12.63 -17.42 32.68
C GLY A 130 -12.81 -17.94 34.12
N MET A 131 -13.62 -18.98 34.28
CA MET A 131 -13.82 -19.69 35.55
C MET A 131 -13.07 -21.03 35.55
N ARG A 132 -13.01 -21.70 36.70
CA ARG A 132 -12.39 -23.03 36.81
C ARG A 132 -13.08 -24.02 35.86
N ALA A 133 -12.30 -24.94 35.30
CA ALA A 133 -12.82 -26.02 34.46
C ALA A 133 -13.45 -27.15 35.29
N THR A 134 -12.95 -27.38 36.50
CA THR A 134 -13.40 -28.41 37.45
C THR A 134 -13.93 -27.78 38.74
N HIS A 135 -14.19 -28.60 39.77
CA HIS A 135 -14.71 -28.18 41.08
C HIS A 135 -16.11 -27.54 41.05
N GLY A 136 -17.06 -28.19 40.38
CA GLY A 136 -18.49 -27.86 40.48
C GLY A 136 -18.95 -26.64 39.68
N VAL A 137 -18.11 -26.06 38.83
CA VAL A 137 -18.52 -24.97 37.93
C VAL A 137 -19.49 -25.51 36.89
N SER A 138 -20.76 -25.09 36.96
CA SER A 138 -21.78 -25.46 35.97
C SER A 138 -21.85 -24.41 34.86
N ILE A 139 -21.64 -24.84 33.60
CA ILE A 139 -21.86 -24.12 32.31
C ILE A 139 -21.17 -22.76 32.11
N SER A 140 -20.43 -22.26 33.10
CA SER A 140 -19.95 -20.87 33.18
C SER A 140 -18.46 -20.71 32.96
N HIS A 141 -17.75 -21.76 32.51
CA HIS A 141 -16.30 -21.76 32.29
C HIS A 141 -15.80 -20.57 31.44
N ARG A 142 -16.60 -20.13 30.46
CA ARG A 142 -16.29 -19.02 29.55
C ARG A 142 -17.21 -17.81 29.72
N ALA A 143 -17.97 -17.77 30.82
CA ALA A 143 -18.86 -16.66 31.14
C ALA A 143 -18.08 -15.37 31.41
N HIS A 144 -18.78 -14.24 31.34
CA HIS A 144 -18.16 -12.92 31.43
C HIS A 144 -17.86 -12.50 32.87
N GLY A 145 -18.41 -13.24 33.85
CA GLY A 145 -18.43 -12.85 35.25
C GLY A 145 -19.40 -11.70 35.52
N SER A 146 -19.26 -11.06 36.67
CA SER A 146 -20.10 -9.92 37.05
C SER A 146 -19.85 -8.70 36.15
N THR A 147 -20.93 -8.06 35.70
CA THR A 147 -20.87 -6.88 34.83
C THR A 147 -21.08 -5.57 35.59
N GLY A 148 -21.59 -5.61 36.83
CA GLY A 148 -21.94 -4.43 37.62
C GLY A 148 -21.96 -4.69 39.13
N ASN A 149 -22.45 -3.70 39.87
CA ASN A 149 -22.62 -3.75 41.32
C ASN A 149 -24.11 -4.01 41.66
N ARG A 150 -24.43 -4.10 42.96
CA ARG A 150 -25.80 -4.35 43.46
C ARG A 150 -26.70 -3.11 43.35
N GLN A 151 -26.99 -2.42 44.46
CA GLN A 151 -28.00 -1.34 44.51
C GLN A 151 -27.50 -0.10 43.78
N ASP A 152 -26.35 0.43 44.18
CA ASP A 152 -25.72 1.58 43.54
C ASP A 152 -24.55 1.11 42.68
N PRO A 153 -24.46 1.46 41.38
CA PRO A 153 -25.18 2.52 40.64
C PRO A 153 -26.44 2.08 39.87
N GLY A 154 -26.98 0.87 40.08
CA GLY A 154 -28.20 0.37 39.43
C GLY A 154 -28.13 0.19 37.90
N ARG A 155 -26.92 0.28 37.31
CA ARG A 155 -26.71 0.15 35.86
C ARG A 155 -25.31 -0.33 35.52
N VAL A 156 -25.14 -0.85 34.31
CA VAL A 156 -23.81 -1.12 33.74
C VAL A 156 -23.23 0.15 33.15
N PHE A 157 -21.97 0.46 33.49
CA PHE A 157 -21.27 1.63 32.95
C PHE A 157 -21.07 1.54 31.43
N LYS A 158 -21.06 2.70 30.76
CA LYS A 158 -20.70 2.80 29.33
C LYS A 158 -19.27 2.31 29.11
N ASN A 159 -18.99 1.77 27.92
CA ASN A 159 -17.69 1.18 27.55
C ASN A 159 -17.25 -0.01 28.41
N LYS A 160 -18.16 -0.65 29.16
CA LYS A 160 -17.87 -1.92 29.84
C LYS A 160 -17.47 -2.99 28.83
N LYS A 161 -16.40 -3.70 29.14
CA LYS A 161 -15.86 -4.79 28.30
C LYS A 161 -16.82 -5.97 28.27
N MET A 162 -17.39 -6.26 27.10
CA MET A 162 -18.31 -7.39 26.84
C MET A 162 -17.97 -8.09 25.52
N ALA A 163 -18.56 -9.26 25.26
CA ALA A 163 -18.50 -9.91 23.95
C ALA A 163 -19.04 -8.99 22.83
N GLY A 164 -18.65 -9.29 21.59
CA GLY A 164 -19.11 -8.54 20.43
C GLY A 164 -18.14 -8.61 19.26
N HIS A 165 -18.43 -7.82 18.24
CA HIS A 165 -17.61 -7.79 17.02
C HIS A 165 -16.15 -7.40 17.33
N MET A 166 -15.21 -8.20 16.83
CA MET A 166 -13.77 -8.02 17.01
C MET A 166 -13.05 -8.02 15.66
N GLY A 167 -12.13 -7.07 15.48
CA GLY A 167 -11.40 -6.90 14.21
C GLY A 167 -12.14 -5.99 13.24
N ALA A 168 -11.78 -6.05 11.96
CA ALA A 168 -12.29 -5.20 10.87
C ALA A 168 -12.35 -3.70 11.18
N ARG A 169 -11.42 -3.23 12.01
CA ARG A 169 -11.28 -1.81 12.41
C ARG A 169 -9.93 -1.29 11.95
N ASN A 170 -9.88 0.00 11.65
CA ASN A 170 -8.61 0.67 11.35
C ASN A 170 -7.73 0.70 12.59
N ARG A 171 -6.49 0.23 12.46
CA ARG A 171 -5.45 0.36 13.46
C ARG A 171 -4.16 0.80 12.79
N THR A 172 -3.37 1.55 13.55
CA THR A 172 -2.04 1.97 13.18
C THR A 172 -1.05 1.21 14.04
N GLN A 173 -0.14 0.49 13.41
CA GLN A 173 1.07 0.00 14.06
C GLN A 173 2.14 1.05 13.87
N GLN A 174 2.71 1.53 14.97
CA GLN A 174 3.70 2.60 14.95
C GLN A 174 5.11 2.05 15.07
N ASN A 175 6.08 2.87 14.68
CA ASN A 175 7.51 2.65 14.88
C ASN A 175 8.02 1.35 14.24
N LEU A 176 7.64 1.10 12.98
CA LEU A 176 8.13 -0.03 12.22
C LEU A 176 9.33 0.40 11.36
N GLU A 177 10.34 -0.45 11.28
CA GLU A 177 11.57 -0.17 10.51
C GLU A 177 11.45 -0.72 9.09
N ILE A 178 11.88 0.06 8.09
CA ILE A 178 12.07 -0.41 6.72
C ILE A 178 13.45 -1.03 6.63
N VAL A 179 13.52 -2.34 6.39
CA VAL A 179 14.78 -3.09 6.32
C VAL A 179 15.42 -2.92 4.96
N ARG A 180 14.61 -2.92 3.90
CA ARG A 180 15.06 -2.83 2.50
C ARG A 180 13.93 -2.30 1.62
N THR A 181 14.31 -1.61 0.56
CA THR A 181 13.44 -1.25 -0.57
C THR A 181 13.91 -1.94 -1.84
N ASP A 182 12.98 -2.23 -2.75
CA ASP A 182 13.25 -2.79 -4.08
C ASP A 182 12.44 -1.96 -5.08
N VAL A 183 13.14 -1.12 -5.83
CA VAL A 183 12.56 -0.09 -6.70
C VAL A 183 12.02 -0.69 -7.97
N GLU A 184 12.76 -1.61 -8.57
CA GLU A 184 12.40 -2.28 -9.82
C GLU A 184 11.06 -3.01 -9.67
N ARG A 185 10.86 -3.68 -8.53
CA ARG A 185 9.63 -4.40 -8.23
C ARG A 185 8.60 -3.59 -7.45
N GLY A 186 8.94 -2.37 -7.02
CA GLY A 186 8.08 -1.52 -6.20
C GLY A 186 7.73 -2.12 -4.84
N LEU A 187 8.67 -2.79 -4.18
CA LEU A 187 8.45 -3.49 -2.90
C LEU A 187 9.11 -2.76 -1.73
N LEU A 188 8.43 -2.80 -0.58
CA LEU A 188 8.93 -2.36 0.72
C LEU A 188 9.00 -3.55 1.67
N PHE A 189 10.15 -3.75 2.32
CA PHE A 189 10.35 -4.78 3.32
C PHE A 189 10.32 -4.15 4.71
N VAL A 190 9.23 -4.35 5.43
CA VAL A 190 9.01 -3.76 6.76
C VAL A 190 9.23 -4.80 7.84
N LYS A 191 10.02 -4.47 8.85
CA LYS A 191 10.30 -5.35 9.99
C LYS A 191 9.05 -5.63 10.81
N GLY A 192 8.81 -6.90 11.09
CA GLY A 192 7.72 -7.36 11.95
C GLY A 192 6.39 -7.50 11.22
N SER A 193 5.30 -7.37 11.99
CA SER A 193 3.94 -7.61 11.53
C SER A 193 3.17 -6.31 11.29
N VAL A 194 2.31 -6.35 10.29
CA VAL A 194 1.42 -5.24 9.93
C VAL A 194 -0.05 -5.69 10.03
N PRO A 195 -1.00 -4.77 10.28
CA PRO A 195 -2.41 -5.11 10.40
C PRO A 195 -2.97 -5.74 9.11
N GLY A 196 -4.00 -6.56 9.26
CA GLY A 196 -4.77 -7.11 8.12
C GLY A 196 -4.21 -8.40 7.51
N SER A 197 -5.00 -8.99 6.62
CA SER A 197 -4.65 -10.19 5.85
C SER A 197 -3.85 -9.86 4.60
N LYS A 198 -3.21 -10.88 3.99
CA LYS A 198 -2.60 -10.77 2.66
C LYS A 198 -3.63 -10.25 1.64
N GLY A 199 -3.18 -9.41 0.71
CA GLY A 199 -3.99 -8.71 -0.29
C GLY A 199 -4.68 -7.43 0.22
N GLY A 200 -4.63 -7.15 1.52
CA GLY A 200 -5.21 -5.94 2.10
C GLY A 200 -4.40 -4.69 1.77
N TRP A 201 -5.11 -3.57 1.60
CA TRP A 201 -4.52 -2.24 1.44
C TRP A 201 -4.09 -1.66 2.79
N LEU A 202 -2.89 -1.08 2.79
CA LEU A 202 -2.24 -0.44 3.92
C LEU A 202 -1.77 0.95 3.53
N LEU A 203 -1.72 1.83 4.51
CA LEU A 203 -1.21 3.18 4.39
C LEU A 203 0.11 3.23 5.13
N VAL A 204 1.17 3.56 4.42
CA VAL A 204 2.51 3.70 4.98
C VAL A 204 2.83 5.19 4.99
N ARG A 205 3.24 5.71 6.14
CA ARG A 205 3.63 7.11 6.33
C ARG A 205 4.83 7.21 7.24
N ASP A 206 5.53 8.33 7.17
CA ASP A 206 6.61 8.62 8.11
C ASP A 206 6.10 8.52 9.56
N ALA A 207 6.97 8.06 10.46
CA ALA A 207 6.62 7.93 11.86
C ALA A 207 6.33 9.30 12.48
N VAL A 208 5.22 9.40 13.22
CA VAL A 208 4.85 10.68 13.87
C VAL A 208 5.70 10.98 15.10
N LYS A 209 6.28 9.94 15.71
CA LYS A 209 7.02 10.05 16.98
C LYS A 209 8.52 10.32 16.81
N LEU A 210 9.05 10.20 15.60
CA LEU A 210 10.47 10.36 15.30
C LEU A 210 10.64 11.36 14.15
N PRO A 211 11.77 12.07 14.10
CA PRO A 211 12.07 12.94 12.97
C PRO A 211 12.21 12.09 11.69
N ARG A 212 11.98 12.75 10.55
CA ARG A 212 12.20 12.15 9.22
C ARG A 212 13.66 11.71 9.09
N HIS A 213 13.88 10.56 8.47
CA HIS A 213 15.23 10.12 8.12
C HIS A 213 15.88 11.16 7.18
N PRO A 214 17.12 11.61 7.42
CA PRO A 214 17.74 12.72 6.69
C PRO A 214 17.76 12.49 5.17
N GLU A 215 18.08 11.26 4.76
CA GLU A 215 18.22 10.84 3.36
C GLU A 215 16.90 10.58 2.64
N ALA A 216 15.75 10.60 3.33
CA ALA A 216 14.48 10.32 2.69
C ALA A 216 14.09 11.47 1.73
N PRO A 217 13.65 11.20 0.49
CA PRO A 217 13.40 12.26 -0.50
C PRO A 217 12.25 13.18 -0.09
N TYR A 218 12.39 14.47 -0.38
CA TYR A 218 11.37 15.49 -0.15
C TYR A 218 11.18 16.30 -1.44
N PRO A 219 9.94 16.53 -1.92
CA PRO A 219 8.66 16.16 -1.31
C PRO A 219 8.26 14.68 -1.46
N ALA A 220 8.72 13.99 -2.50
CA ALA A 220 8.50 12.56 -2.68
C ALA A 220 9.56 11.91 -3.61
N GLY A 221 9.78 10.59 -3.46
CA GLY A 221 10.48 9.78 -4.46
C GLY A 221 9.54 9.44 -5.61
N ILE A 222 9.57 10.23 -6.68
CA ILE A 222 8.73 10.03 -7.87
C ILE A 222 9.40 9.00 -8.79
N LYS A 223 8.59 8.12 -9.40
CA LYS A 223 9.08 7.23 -10.45
C LYS A 223 9.39 8.09 -11.67
N SER A 224 10.66 8.22 -12.04
CA SER A 224 11.02 8.88 -13.30
C SER A 224 10.32 8.13 -14.43
N ALA A 225 9.53 8.84 -15.23
CA ALA A 225 8.89 8.24 -16.39
C ALA A 225 10.00 7.68 -17.29
N ALA A 226 10.00 6.37 -17.54
CA ALA A 226 10.81 5.75 -18.59
C ALA A 226 10.28 6.10 -20.00
N ASN A 227 9.74 7.31 -20.15
CA ASN A 227 9.30 7.91 -21.40
C ASN A 227 10.05 9.24 -21.57
N SER A 228 11.38 9.19 -21.52
CA SER A 228 12.17 10.10 -22.33
C SER A 228 11.89 9.74 -23.79
N ASN A 229 10.84 10.33 -24.37
CA ASN A 229 10.78 10.56 -25.81
C ASN A 229 11.82 11.64 -26.16
N GLU A 230 13.09 11.40 -25.82
CA GLU A 230 14.17 11.87 -26.65
C GLU A 230 14.26 10.82 -27.75
N ALA A 231 13.62 11.12 -28.88
CA ALA A 231 13.98 10.48 -30.12
C ALA A 231 15.52 10.60 -30.24
N PRO A 232 16.26 9.51 -30.48
CA PRO A 232 17.66 9.65 -30.82
C PRO A 232 17.73 10.43 -32.14
N ALA A 233 18.07 11.72 -32.02
CA ALA A 233 18.54 12.52 -33.13
C ALA A 233 19.88 11.95 -33.59
N ASP A 234 20.03 11.84 -34.91
CA ASP A 234 21.20 11.38 -35.66
C ASP A 234 21.57 9.89 -35.53
N ALA A 235 20.92 9.08 -36.36
CA ALA A 235 21.62 8.02 -37.10
C ALA A 235 21.83 8.53 -38.55
N PRO A 236 23.06 8.63 -39.06
CA PRO A 236 23.30 8.99 -40.45
C PRO A 236 22.71 7.92 -41.38
N VAL A 237 21.92 8.38 -42.33
CA VAL A 237 21.38 7.59 -43.45
C VAL A 237 22.54 7.16 -44.34
N GLU A 238 22.90 5.88 -44.31
CA GLU A 238 23.67 5.27 -45.40
C GLU A 238 22.73 5.06 -46.59
N THR A 239 23.05 5.76 -47.67
CA THR A 239 22.48 5.63 -49.01
C THR A 239 22.62 4.20 -49.56
N PRO A 240 21.62 3.66 -50.26
CA PRO A 240 21.75 2.39 -50.95
C PRO A 240 22.63 2.56 -52.19
N VAL A 241 23.68 1.75 -52.33
CA VAL A 241 24.46 1.63 -53.56
C VAL A 241 23.83 0.51 -54.40
N GLU A 242 23.43 0.88 -55.61
CA GLU A 242 22.93 -0.01 -56.65
C GLU A 242 24.10 -0.69 -57.41
N GLU A 243 23.79 -1.86 -57.97
CA GLU A 243 24.50 -2.61 -59.01
C GLU A 243 25.86 -3.28 -58.72
N THR A 244 25.84 -4.62 -58.75
CA THR A 244 26.48 -5.35 -59.87
C THR A 244 25.69 -6.63 -60.17
N VAL A 245 25.14 -6.67 -61.39
CA VAL A 245 24.60 -7.84 -62.07
C VAL A 245 25.76 -8.78 -62.40
N VAL A 246 25.66 -10.06 -62.02
CA VAL A 246 26.48 -11.12 -62.62
C VAL A 246 25.55 -12.13 -63.28
N ASP A 247 25.65 -12.12 -64.59
CA ASP A 247 25.01 -12.95 -65.59
C ASP A 247 25.52 -14.41 -65.46
N THR A 248 24.61 -15.38 -65.51
CA THR A 248 24.94 -16.77 -65.89
C THR A 248 23.78 -17.36 -66.68
N ALA A 249 23.97 -17.39 -68.00
CA ALA A 249 23.17 -18.14 -68.94
C ALA A 249 23.60 -19.62 -68.98
N ALA A 250 22.61 -20.53 -68.99
CA ALA A 250 22.59 -21.84 -69.67
C ALA A 250 21.21 -22.49 -69.40
N THR A 251 20.23 -22.44 -70.31
CA THR A 251 19.99 -23.27 -71.52
C THR A 251 19.15 -24.54 -71.24
N ASP A 252 18.09 -24.65 -72.06
CA ASP A 252 17.32 -25.81 -72.53
C ASP A 252 16.24 -26.49 -71.66
N GLY A 253 15.00 -26.42 -72.19
CA GLY A 253 14.40 -27.64 -72.75
C GLY A 253 13.16 -28.24 -72.07
N ALA A 254 12.06 -28.31 -72.84
CA ALA A 254 11.04 -29.36 -72.88
C ALA A 254 9.80 -29.34 -71.94
N GLN A 255 8.64 -29.01 -72.57
CA GLN A 255 7.38 -29.77 -72.71
C GLN A 255 6.83 -30.74 -71.64
N GLU A 256 5.48 -30.68 -71.52
CA GLU A 256 4.48 -31.67 -71.03
C GLU A 256 4.54 -32.03 -69.54
N SER A 257 3.49 -31.84 -68.72
CA SER A 257 2.10 -32.33 -68.81
C SER A 257 1.23 -31.70 -67.73
#